data_AF-A0A958FAA3-F1
#
_entry.id   AF-A0A958FAA3-F1
#
_cell.length_a   1.000
_cell.length_b   1.000
_cell.length_c   1.000
_cell.angle_alpha   90.00
_cell.angle_beta   90.00
_cell.angle_gamma   90.00
#
_symmetry.space_group_name_H-M   'P 1'
#
loop_
_entity.id
_entity.type
_entity.pdbx_description
1 polymer ?
#
loop_
_entity_poly.entity_id
_entity_poly.type
_entity_poly.pdbx_seq_one_letter_code
_entity_poly.pdbx_strand_id
1 'polypeptide(L)'
;KPLQAGSLPPAEEFARYVETFQLDNWIAFPDSAPEGAPLREGTWGGIWDLGDAYYFRIRSSLRLTPADPPVDFRSREFEEIFPGESYRGQMYLLEVKEGEIKLFNFYNAVLEAFFSNGLTTAPRVLRNAVGEYGFAISKKAFGRPLEELIINE
;
A
#
# COMPACT_ATOMS: atom_id res chain seq x y z
N LYS A 1 -15.30 -28.89 0.00
CA LYS A 1 -14.39 -29.83 0.72
C LYS A 1 -13.38 -28.98 1.47
N PRO A 2 -13.16 -29.20 2.78
CA PRO A 2 -12.16 -28.42 3.52
C PRO A 2 -10.75 -28.86 3.04
N LEU A 3 -9.86 -27.90 2.88
CA LEU A 3 -8.45 -28.13 2.53
C LEU A 3 -7.76 -28.83 3.71
N GLN A 4 -7.18 -30.01 3.45
CA GLN A 4 -6.29 -30.67 4.41
C GLN A 4 -5.02 -29.86 4.55
N ALA A 5 -4.62 -29.55 5.79
CA ALA A 5 -3.34 -28.96 6.10
C ALA A 5 -2.21 -29.93 5.70
N GLY A 6 -1.28 -29.50 4.84
CA GLY A 6 0.01 -30.18 4.68
C GLY A 6 0.56 -30.37 3.27
N SER A 7 -0.18 -30.07 2.20
CA SER A 7 0.35 -30.17 0.82
C SER A 7 0.36 -28.81 0.14
N LEU A 8 1.51 -28.42 -0.43
CA LEU A 8 1.60 -27.27 -1.33
C LEU A 8 0.62 -27.47 -2.50
N PRO A 9 -0.03 -26.39 -2.97
CA PRO A 9 -0.91 -26.48 -4.13
C PRO A 9 -0.13 -27.02 -5.35
N PRO A 10 -0.79 -27.77 -6.26
CA PRO A 10 -0.21 -28.13 -7.54
C PRO A 10 0.37 -26.90 -8.25
N ALA A 11 1.49 -27.07 -8.97
CA ALA A 11 2.19 -25.96 -9.62
C ALA A 11 1.28 -25.12 -10.54
N GLU A 12 0.33 -25.76 -11.22
CA GLU A 12 -0.65 -25.07 -12.09
C GLU A 12 -1.69 -24.26 -11.30
N GLU A 13 -2.11 -24.72 -10.12
CA GLU A 13 -2.99 -23.95 -9.24
C GLU A 13 -2.26 -22.77 -8.62
N PHE A 14 -1.00 -22.97 -8.24
CA PHE A 14 -0.14 -21.89 -7.76
C PHE A 14 0.13 -20.86 -8.86
N ALA A 15 0.43 -21.30 -10.09
CA ALA A 15 0.61 -20.41 -11.22
C ALA A 15 -0.66 -19.60 -11.53
N ARG A 16 -1.84 -20.24 -11.53
CA ARG A 16 -3.12 -19.54 -11.70
C ARG A 16 -3.41 -18.56 -10.56
N TYR A 17 -3.11 -18.94 -9.32
CA TYR A 17 -3.23 -18.04 -8.17
C TYR A 17 -2.31 -16.83 -8.34
N VAL A 18 -1.05 -17.04 -8.70
CA VAL A 18 -0.08 -15.96 -8.96
C VAL A 18 -0.55 -15.07 -10.12
N GLU A 19 -1.04 -15.64 -11.22
CA GLU A 19 -1.57 -14.88 -12.36
C GLU A 19 -2.82 -14.08 -11.98
N THR A 20 -3.76 -14.67 -11.23
CA THR A 20 -4.98 -13.97 -10.80
C THR A 20 -4.66 -12.87 -9.80
N PHE A 21 -3.72 -13.12 -8.87
CA PHE A 21 -3.24 -12.13 -7.91
C PHE A 21 -2.42 -11.02 -8.57
N GLN A 22 -1.68 -11.32 -9.65
CA GLN A 22 -1.01 -10.33 -10.50
C GLN A 22 -1.97 -9.56 -11.41
N LEU A 23 -3.14 -10.10 -11.77
CA LEU A 23 -4.13 -9.40 -12.57
C LEU A 23 -4.88 -8.33 -11.74
N ASP A 24 -5.05 -8.56 -10.44
CA ASP A 24 -5.45 -7.53 -9.48
C ASP A 24 -4.24 -6.71 -9.02
N ASN A 25 -3.39 -6.24 -9.95
CA ASN A 25 -2.25 -5.38 -9.60
C ASN A 25 -2.75 -4.08 -8.99
N TRP A 26 -2.88 -4.08 -7.67
CA TRP A 26 -3.24 -2.94 -6.87
C TRP A 26 -2.21 -1.82 -7.02
N ILE A 27 -0.98 -2.15 -7.40
CA ILE A 27 0.13 -1.19 -7.57
C ILE A 27 0.60 -1.20 -9.03
N ALA A 28 0.60 -0.01 -9.64
CA ALA A 28 1.10 0.23 -11.00
C ALA A 28 2.23 1.27 -11.01
N PHE A 29 3.01 1.28 -12.08
CA PHE A 29 4.14 2.21 -12.26
C PHE A 29 3.98 2.98 -13.56
N PRO A 30 3.17 4.06 -13.57
CA PRO A 30 3.04 4.92 -14.75
C PRO A 30 4.39 5.49 -15.19
N ASP A 31 4.61 5.60 -16.50
CA ASP A 31 5.88 6.07 -17.07
C ASP A 31 6.12 7.58 -16.86
N SER A 32 5.07 8.33 -16.56
CA SER A 32 5.14 9.77 -16.25
C SER A 32 4.32 10.13 -15.02
N ALA A 33 4.76 11.19 -14.34
CA ALA A 33 3.97 11.80 -13.28
C ALA A 33 2.70 12.44 -13.88
N PRO A 34 1.59 12.48 -13.11
CA PRO A 34 0.37 13.12 -13.53
C PRO A 34 0.58 14.63 -13.76
N GLU A 35 -0.11 15.17 -14.76
CA GLU A 35 -0.19 16.62 -14.95
C GLU A 35 -1.23 17.23 -13.99
N GLY A 36 -0.98 18.46 -13.53
CA GLY A 36 -1.91 19.20 -12.68
C GLY A 36 -1.56 19.22 -11.19
N ALA A 37 -2.44 19.87 -10.42
CA ALA A 37 -2.25 20.04 -8.99
C ALA A 37 -2.47 18.72 -8.23
N PRO A 38 -1.66 18.43 -7.19
CA PRO A 38 -1.88 17.27 -6.35
C PRO A 38 -3.20 17.41 -5.58
N LEU A 39 -3.87 16.27 -5.37
CA LEU A 39 -4.98 16.14 -4.43
C LEU A 39 -4.52 16.51 -3.01
N ARG A 40 -3.31 16.07 -2.63
CA ARG A 40 -2.66 16.41 -1.37
C ARG A 40 -1.16 16.56 -1.54
N GLU A 41 -0.57 17.50 -0.81
CA GLU A 41 0.87 17.72 -0.82
C GLU A 41 1.37 18.06 0.59
N GLY A 42 2.61 17.67 0.89
CA GLY A 42 3.29 17.95 2.13
C GLY A 42 4.80 17.75 2.01
N THR A 43 5.50 17.82 3.14
CA THR A 43 6.95 17.55 3.24
C THR A 43 7.32 16.15 2.75
N TRP A 44 6.42 15.20 2.95
CA TRP A 44 6.52 13.81 2.52
C TRP A 44 6.32 13.59 1.01
N GLY A 45 5.82 14.57 0.26
CA GLY A 45 5.57 14.46 -1.19
C GLY A 45 4.14 14.84 -1.59
N GLY A 46 3.66 14.25 -2.69
CA GLY A 46 2.34 14.53 -3.25
C GLY A 46 1.52 13.28 -3.58
N ILE A 47 0.21 13.45 -3.64
CA ILE A 47 -0.77 12.46 -4.09
C ILE A 47 -1.65 13.11 -5.14
N TRP A 48 -1.90 12.41 -6.24
CA TRP A 48 -2.79 12.82 -7.33
C TRP A 48 -3.90 11.80 -7.53
N ASP A 49 -5.06 12.28 -7.95
CA ASP A 49 -6.17 11.44 -8.35
C ASP A 49 -6.09 11.15 -9.86
N LEU A 50 -6.08 9.88 -10.24
CA LEU A 50 -6.09 9.42 -11.64
C LEU A 50 -7.47 8.86 -12.08
N GLY A 51 -8.51 9.03 -11.28
CA GLY A 51 -9.84 8.48 -11.50
C GLY A 51 -10.04 7.17 -10.73
N ASP A 52 -9.42 6.08 -11.18
CA ASP A 52 -9.54 4.73 -10.60
C ASP A 52 -8.36 4.34 -9.69
N ALA A 53 -7.32 5.17 -9.64
CA ALA A 53 -6.15 5.01 -8.80
C ALA A 53 -5.70 6.34 -8.18
N TYR A 54 -4.91 6.25 -7.12
CA TYR A 54 -4.16 7.36 -6.54
C TYR A 54 -2.69 7.22 -6.92
N TYR A 55 -2.12 8.24 -7.54
CA TYR A 55 -0.69 8.29 -7.80
C TYR A 55 0.03 8.94 -6.63
N PHE A 56 1.04 8.26 -6.11
CA PHE A 56 1.90 8.69 -5.02
C PHE A 56 3.27 9.08 -5.58
N ARG A 57 3.74 10.27 -5.22
CA ARG A 57 5.15 10.67 -5.34
C ARG A 57 5.65 11.07 -3.97
N ILE A 58 6.24 10.13 -3.24
CA ILE A 58 6.52 10.28 -1.80
C ILE A 58 7.97 9.97 -1.45
N ARG A 59 8.50 10.55 -0.37
CA ARG A 59 9.90 10.39 0.07
C ARG A 59 10.11 9.28 1.10
N SER A 60 9.06 8.95 1.83
CA SER A 60 9.08 8.02 2.95
C SER A 60 7.73 7.32 3.11
N SER A 61 7.70 6.29 3.95
CA SER A 61 6.47 5.61 4.37
C SER A 61 5.49 6.59 5.03
N LEU A 62 4.20 6.32 4.89
CA LEU A 62 3.11 7.14 5.41
C LEU A 62 2.18 6.34 6.31
N ARG A 63 1.64 7.00 7.34
CA ARG A 63 0.60 6.45 8.22
C ARG A 63 -0.70 7.22 8.00
N LEU A 64 -1.76 6.52 7.58
CA LEU A 64 -3.04 7.14 7.26
C LEU A 64 -4.05 6.88 8.38
N THR A 65 -4.58 7.95 8.95
CA THR A 65 -5.56 7.91 10.05
C THR A 65 -6.88 8.47 9.53
N PRO A 66 -8.04 7.82 9.66
CA PRO A 66 -9.31 8.42 9.28
C PRO A 66 -9.60 9.67 10.12
N ALA A 67 -10.40 10.59 9.60
CA ALA A 67 -10.84 11.75 10.37
C ALA A 67 -11.65 11.37 11.63
N ASP A 68 -12.29 10.21 11.60
CA ASP A 68 -13.17 9.65 12.63
C ASP A 68 -12.68 8.27 13.12
N PRO A 69 -11.50 8.16 13.75
CA PRO A 69 -11.00 6.88 14.22
C PRO A 69 -11.91 6.33 15.34
N PRO A 70 -12.13 4.99 15.42
CA PRO A 70 -12.88 4.39 16.51
C PRO A 70 -12.19 4.68 17.85
N VAL A 71 -12.98 5.12 18.83
CA VAL A 71 -12.48 5.67 20.10
C VAL A 71 -11.70 4.65 20.94
N ASP A 72 -12.01 3.36 20.83
CA ASP A 72 -11.42 2.30 21.65
C ASP A 72 -10.73 1.19 20.84
N PHE A 73 -10.53 1.39 19.53
CA PHE A 73 -9.85 0.38 18.72
C PHE A 73 -8.35 0.37 19.02
N ARG A 74 -7.78 -0.83 19.17
CA ARG A 74 -6.34 -1.05 19.27
C ARG A 74 -5.93 -2.06 18.22
N SER A 75 -4.87 -1.74 17.48
CA SER A 75 -4.28 -2.67 16.52
C SER A 75 -3.08 -3.37 17.15
N ARG A 76 -3.20 -4.68 17.31
CA ARG A 76 -2.09 -5.53 17.75
C ARG A 76 -0.95 -5.47 16.73
N GLU A 77 -1.29 -5.49 15.45
CA GLU A 77 -0.35 -5.45 14.33
C GLU A 77 0.44 -4.14 14.32
N PHE A 78 -0.20 -3.01 14.66
CA PHE A 78 0.51 -1.76 14.85
C PHE A 78 1.54 -1.84 15.98
N GLU A 79 1.14 -2.39 17.14
CA GLU A 79 2.03 -2.53 18.31
C GLU A 79 3.22 -3.46 18.01
N GLU A 80 3.01 -4.51 17.21
CA GLU A 80 4.06 -5.42 16.75
C GLU A 80 5.02 -4.74 15.77
N ILE A 81 4.51 -3.92 14.83
CA ILE A 81 5.32 -3.22 13.82
C ILE A 81 6.08 -2.02 14.43
N PHE A 82 5.47 -1.27 15.34
CA PHE A 82 6.04 -0.07 15.96
C PHE A 82 6.14 -0.21 17.49
N PRO A 83 7.04 -1.08 17.98
CA PRO A 83 7.19 -1.30 19.41
C PRO A 83 7.67 -0.01 20.09
N GLY A 84 6.83 0.56 20.95
CA GLY A 84 7.13 1.79 21.69
C GLY A 84 6.40 3.04 21.18
N GLU A 85 5.64 2.93 20.10
CA GLU A 85 4.77 4.02 19.64
C GLU A 85 3.34 3.84 20.15
N SER A 86 2.70 4.94 20.53
CA SER A 86 1.29 4.90 20.90
C SER A 86 0.43 4.86 19.64
N TYR A 87 -0.43 3.86 19.53
CA TYR A 87 -1.44 3.81 18.48
C TYR A 87 -2.43 4.98 18.65
N ARG A 88 -2.65 5.74 17.56
CA ARG A 88 -3.58 6.88 17.54
C ARG A 88 -4.61 6.75 16.41
N GLY A 89 -5.11 5.52 16.21
CA GLY A 89 -6.17 5.25 15.24
C GLY A 89 -5.70 5.13 13.79
N GLN A 90 -4.40 4.93 13.54
CA GLN A 90 -3.89 4.72 12.18
C GLN A 90 -4.62 3.52 11.55
N MET A 91 -5.27 3.73 10.40
CA MET A 91 -5.94 2.66 9.67
C MET A 91 -4.98 2.01 8.68
N TYR A 92 -4.15 2.79 7.98
CA TYR A 92 -3.21 2.24 7.01
C TYR A 92 -1.76 2.58 7.31
N LEU A 93 -0.87 1.68 6.93
CA LEU A 93 0.56 1.92 6.72
C LEU A 93 0.86 1.72 5.24
N LEU A 94 1.27 2.80 4.57
CA LEU A 94 1.90 2.73 3.26
C LEU A 94 3.41 2.68 3.46
N GLU A 95 3.99 1.50 3.41
CA GLU A 95 5.44 1.29 3.52
C GLU A 95 6.10 1.33 2.15
N VAL A 96 7.17 2.13 2.02
CA VAL A 96 7.99 2.21 0.80
C VAL A 96 9.48 1.99 1.11
N LYS A 97 10.12 1.09 0.35
CA LYS A 97 11.54 0.73 0.44
C LYS A 97 12.12 0.52 -0.97
N GLU A 98 13.45 0.39 -1.07
CA GLU A 98 14.20 0.38 -2.34
C GLU A 98 13.79 -0.72 -3.36
N GLY A 99 13.01 -1.71 -2.95
CA GLY A 99 12.43 -2.70 -3.86
C GLY A 99 11.05 -3.20 -3.46
N GLU A 100 10.38 -2.56 -2.50
CA GLU A 100 9.08 -3.01 -2.01
C GLU A 100 8.14 -1.85 -1.72
N ILE A 101 6.86 -2.04 -2.03
CA ILE A 101 5.77 -1.14 -1.65
C ILE A 101 4.66 -2.00 -1.04
N LYS A 102 4.18 -1.61 0.14
CA LYS A 102 3.12 -2.32 0.87
C LYS A 102 2.08 -1.32 1.35
N LEU A 103 0.81 -1.62 1.13
CA LEU A 103 -0.30 -0.98 1.82
C LEU A 103 -0.91 -1.98 2.78
N PHE A 104 -0.69 -1.75 4.07
CA PHE A 104 -1.24 -2.58 5.14
C PHE A 104 -2.39 -1.87 5.84
N ASN A 105 -3.43 -2.60 6.21
CA ASN A 105 -4.59 -2.12 6.94
C ASN A 105 -4.60 -2.68 8.37
N PHE A 106 -4.39 -1.80 9.34
CA PHE A 106 -4.34 -2.12 10.77
C PHE A 106 -5.68 -2.54 11.36
N TYR A 107 -6.80 -2.17 10.74
CA TYR A 107 -8.13 -2.46 11.29
C TYR A 107 -8.55 -3.91 11.06
N ASN A 108 -8.16 -4.49 9.93
CA ASN A 108 -8.50 -5.86 9.55
C ASN A 108 -7.26 -6.79 9.50
N ALA A 109 -6.06 -6.27 9.77
CA ALA A 109 -4.79 -6.98 9.70
C ALA A 109 -4.47 -7.55 8.30
N VAL A 110 -4.91 -6.87 7.23
CA VAL A 110 -4.74 -7.32 5.84
C VAL A 110 -3.71 -6.48 5.09
N LEU A 111 -2.91 -7.16 4.26
CA LEU A 111 -2.09 -6.52 3.23
C LEU A 111 -2.96 -6.25 2.00
N GLU A 112 -3.40 -5.01 1.85
CA GLU A 112 -4.36 -4.59 0.80
C GLU A 112 -3.69 -4.43 -0.57
N ALA A 113 -2.42 -4.03 -0.60
CA ALA A 113 -1.64 -3.92 -1.82
C ALA A 113 -0.17 -4.25 -1.58
N PHE A 114 0.47 -4.90 -2.54
CA PHE A 114 1.86 -5.31 -2.42
C PHE A 114 2.59 -5.34 -3.76
N PHE A 115 3.81 -4.84 -3.75
CA PHE A 115 4.79 -4.98 -4.80
C PHE A 115 6.14 -5.34 -4.18
N SER A 116 6.86 -6.30 -4.79
CA SER A 116 8.24 -6.62 -4.45
C SER A 116 9.04 -6.98 -5.69
N ASN A 117 10.23 -6.38 -5.81
CA ASN A 117 11.19 -6.72 -6.85
C ASN A 117 11.60 -8.21 -6.82
N GLY A 118 11.55 -8.86 -5.66
CA GLY A 118 11.89 -10.27 -5.53
C GLY A 118 10.83 -11.22 -6.11
N LEU A 119 9.62 -10.73 -6.38
CA LEU A 119 8.48 -11.53 -6.86
C LEU A 119 8.03 -11.14 -8.28
N THR A 120 8.75 -10.22 -8.93
CA THR A 120 8.48 -9.79 -10.31
C THR A 120 9.57 -10.27 -11.25
N THR A 121 9.18 -10.57 -12.49
CA THR A 121 10.11 -10.95 -13.57
C THR A 121 10.87 -9.75 -14.15
N ALA A 122 10.39 -8.53 -13.90
CA ALA A 122 11.02 -7.29 -14.35
C ALA A 122 11.20 -6.34 -13.14
N PRO A 123 12.31 -6.48 -12.39
CA PRO A 123 12.62 -5.59 -11.27
C PRO A 123 12.70 -4.13 -11.71
N ARG A 124 12.23 -3.22 -10.86
CA ARG A 124 12.20 -1.78 -11.13
C ARG A 124 12.97 -1.00 -10.07
N VAL A 125 13.65 0.06 -10.51
CA VAL A 125 14.18 1.07 -9.59
C VAL A 125 13.01 1.94 -9.15
N LEU A 126 12.59 1.79 -7.89
CA LEU A 126 11.41 2.49 -7.38
C LEU A 126 11.69 3.93 -6.95
N ARG A 127 12.93 4.19 -6.50
CA ARG A 127 13.35 5.48 -5.98
C ARG A 127 14.08 6.26 -7.07
N ASN A 128 13.58 7.45 -7.40
CA ASN A 128 14.20 8.31 -8.40
C ASN A 128 15.48 8.99 -7.87
N ALA A 129 16.18 9.71 -8.74
CA ALA A 129 17.44 10.38 -8.41
C ALA A 129 17.33 11.46 -7.31
N VAL A 130 16.12 12.01 -7.08
CA VAL A 130 15.85 12.99 -6.01
C VAL A 130 15.34 12.34 -4.73
N GLY A 131 15.33 11.01 -4.67
CA GLY A 131 15.00 10.25 -3.46
C GLY A 131 13.51 9.98 -3.25
N GLU A 132 12.67 10.16 -4.27
CA GLU A 132 11.21 9.96 -4.21
C GLU A 132 10.79 8.65 -4.88
N TYR A 133 9.74 8.03 -4.36
CA TYR A 133 9.06 6.85 -4.88
C TYR A 133 7.83 7.27 -5.67
N GLY A 134 7.73 6.83 -6.94
CA GLY A 134 6.61 7.13 -7.83
C GLY A 134 5.84 5.87 -8.22
N PHE A 135 4.57 5.78 -7.84
CA PHE A 135 3.71 4.62 -8.11
C PHE A 135 2.23 4.99 -7.99
N ALA A 136 1.34 4.20 -8.58
CA ALA A 136 -0.10 4.34 -8.43
C ALA A 136 -0.68 3.16 -7.64
N ILE A 137 -1.60 3.42 -6.72
CA ILE A 137 -2.38 2.38 -6.04
C ILE A 137 -3.84 2.49 -6.45
N SER A 138 -4.48 1.40 -6.87
CA SER A 138 -5.91 1.39 -7.19
C SER A 138 -6.74 1.86 -5.99
N LYS A 139 -7.74 2.71 -6.24
CA LYS A 139 -8.63 3.24 -5.19
C LYS A 139 -9.37 2.14 -4.43
N LYS A 140 -9.64 1.01 -5.09
CA LYS A 140 -10.30 -0.14 -4.48
C LYS A 140 -9.48 -0.72 -3.30
N ALA A 141 -8.16 -0.43 -3.22
CA ALA A 141 -7.27 -0.96 -2.16
C ALA A 141 -7.56 -0.30 -0.82
N PHE A 142 -8.24 0.84 -0.90
CA PHE A 142 -8.67 1.62 0.23
C PHE A 142 -10.15 1.32 0.45
N GLY A 143 -10.52 1.05 1.69
CA GLY A 143 -11.91 0.88 2.12
C GLY A 143 -12.68 2.20 2.18
N ARG A 144 -12.00 3.33 1.91
CA ARG A 144 -12.55 4.69 1.87
C ARG A 144 -11.68 5.64 1.03
N PRO A 145 -12.21 6.77 0.56
CA PRO A 145 -11.42 7.78 -0.17
C PRO A 145 -10.24 8.32 0.66
N LEU A 146 -9.11 8.63 0.01
CA LEU A 146 -7.93 9.21 0.68
C LEU A 146 -8.20 10.59 1.29
N GLU A 147 -9.18 11.31 0.77
CA GLU A 147 -9.63 12.62 1.22
C GLU A 147 -10.21 12.58 2.64
N GLU A 148 -10.73 11.42 3.06
CA GLU A 148 -11.24 11.18 4.42
C GLU A 148 -10.13 10.72 5.39
N LEU A 149 -8.89 10.62 4.90
CA LEU A 149 -7.73 10.21 5.67
C LEU A 149 -6.79 11.39 5.94
N ILE A 150 -6.15 11.37 7.10
CA ILE A 150 -5.13 12.27 7.56
C ILE A 150 -3.78 11.56 7.42
N ILE A 151 -2.84 12.18 6.72
CA ILE A 151 -1.49 11.66 6.53
C ILE A 151 -0.62 12.07 7.73
N ASN A 152 0.00 11.09 8.36
CA ASN A 152 0.94 11.24 9.46
C ASN A 152 2.30 10.69 9.04
N GLU A 153 3.35 11.42 9.39
CA GLU A 153 4.75 11.00 9.23
C GLU A 153 5.18 10.14 10.44
#